data_AF-A0A7V3BS61-F1
#
_entry.id   AF-A0A7V3BS61-F1
#
_cell.length_a   1.000
_cell.length_b   1.000
_cell.length_c   1.000
_cell.angle_alpha   90.00
_cell.angle_beta   90.00
_cell.angle_gamma   90.00
#
_symmetry.space_group_name_H-M   'P 1'
#
loop_
_entity.id
_entity.type
_entity.pdbx_description
1 polymer ?
#
loop_
_entity_poly.entity_id
_entity_poly.type
_entity_poly.pdbx_seq_one_letter_code
_entity_poly.pdbx_strand_id
1 'polypeptide(L)'
;MTPSPMSSSRTSIRLRGSATAEDGMGEPSPSTPTSSNRAGLLATSSIVSLPGDILQRHTSNDVSSLRRACSTARHHGDPDPARGAGAGGELASSGCCAWRGEPREVDASERIGARDWMVGRVAAIGLPATLEEAPLEVPRELWPDVLGRLIDQRLTGIAVAGVTSGRLHLDPAGRSELLDAHRRAMVLVLGLERKLRELAEAFEAAGVEVVVLKGPALARVHYPSPSWRPYGDLDLLIRTRDWRSACGLLAELGFRRLLPEPRPGFDERFGKGAAHEDDEGFQVDLHRTLAPGAFGLWIEPDRLFGRTAPLDVGVGTLRRLDDTAQFLHACLHAALGRRDPRLIPLRDVLQLAWSGLVDWDTLDADARTWRLAGPIRYALRVAAARLGVGLPDEAVPASTAEVGYVERRVLAAYTTRLRDAGGTALSAMLAIRGLGAKASYVRALAFPSEEFLVARGGGTRWSRLRIPISWVRGPFGRRREGAG
;
A
#
# COMPACT_ATOMS: atom_id res chain seq x y z
N MET A 1 -27.41 39.95 -40.52
CA MET A 1 -26.74 41.12 -41.11
C MET A 1 -25.55 41.48 -40.23
N THR A 2 -24.34 41.28 -40.75
CA THR A 2 -23.08 41.96 -40.36
C THR A 2 -23.04 43.38 -41.00
N PRO A 3 -22.00 44.24 -40.84
CA PRO A 3 -20.74 44.17 -40.05
C PRO A 3 -20.34 45.46 -39.25
N SER A 4 -19.31 45.32 -38.38
CA SER A 4 -18.05 46.11 -38.10
C SER A 4 -17.82 47.51 -38.73
N PRO A 5 -16.86 48.39 -38.25
CA PRO A 5 -15.48 48.03 -37.85
C PRO A 5 -14.68 48.88 -36.81
N MET A 6 -13.41 48.45 -36.69
CA MET A 6 -12.25 48.80 -35.85
C MET A 6 -11.69 50.24 -35.89
N SER A 7 -10.84 50.57 -34.90
CA SER A 7 -9.57 51.30 -35.10
C SER A 7 -8.53 50.94 -34.03
N SER A 8 -7.28 50.82 -34.48
CA SER A 8 -6.05 50.46 -33.77
C SER A 8 -5.08 51.65 -33.72
N SER A 9 -4.12 51.68 -32.78
CA SER A 9 -2.72 52.08 -33.07
C SER A 9 -1.80 51.91 -31.85
N ARG A 10 -0.67 51.23 -32.12
CA ARG A 10 0.56 51.17 -31.30
C ARG A 10 1.43 52.40 -31.61
N THR A 11 2.30 52.81 -30.68
CA THR A 11 3.56 53.48 -31.04
C THR A 11 4.68 53.04 -30.10
N SER A 12 5.77 52.60 -30.73
CA SER A 12 7.08 52.25 -30.18
C SER A 12 8.05 53.42 -30.40
N ILE A 13 9.06 53.58 -29.52
CA ILE A 13 10.37 54.24 -29.74
C ILE A 13 11.28 53.72 -28.60
N ARG A 14 12.31 52.89 -28.83
CA ARG A 14 13.67 53.03 -29.42
C ARG A 14 14.76 53.47 -28.44
N LEU A 15 15.72 52.56 -28.30
CA LEU A 15 17.06 52.62 -27.69
C LEU A 15 18.03 53.55 -28.43
N ARG A 16 19.07 54.01 -27.71
CA ARG A 16 20.50 54.24 -28.07
C ARG A 16 21.23 54.39 -26.73
N GLY A 17 22.41 53.86 -26.43
CA GLY A 17 23.69 53.53 -27.09
C GLY A 17 24.74 53.79 -25.98
N SER A 18 25.95 53.23 -25.86
CA SER A 18 26.94 52.61 -26.76
C SER A 18 28.13 52.17 -25.85
N ALA A 19 28.78 51.02 -26.13
CA ALA A 19 30.22 50.84 -26.48
C ALA A 19 31.27 51.29 -25.42
N THR A 20 32.41 50.66 -25.10
CA THR A 20 33.28 49.55 -25.58
C THR A 20 34.43 49.46 -24.53
N ALA A 21 34.80 48.30 -23.98
CA ALA A 21 35.87 47.36 -24.39
C ALA A 21 37.29 47.63 -23.81
N GLU A 22 37.89 46.52 -23.33
CA GLU A 22 39.32 46.16 -23.20
C GLU A 22 40.13 46.37 -21.89
N ASP A 23 40.48 45.20 -21.31
CA ASP A 23 41.77 44.69 -20.83
C ASP A 23 42.55 45.25 -19.61
N GLY A 24 42.89 44.32 -18.70
CA GLY A 24 44.26 44.18 -18.19
C GLY A 24 44.51 44.29 -16.69
N MET A 25 44.48 43.14 -16.00
CA MET A 25 45.34 42.70 -14.87
C MET A 25 45.54 43.57 -13.62
N GLY A 26 45.24 42.97 -12.44
CA GLY A 26 45.82 43.38 -11.16
C GLY A 26 45.16 42.69 -9.95
N GLU A 27 45.86 41.75 -9.33
CA GLU A 27 45.51 41.19 -8.01
C GLU A 27 45.40 42.29 -6.94
N PRO A 28 44.62 42.05 -5.86
CA PRO A 28 45.30 41.89 -4.58
C PRO A 28 44.70 40.79 -3.67
N SER A 29 45.58 40.20 -2.87
CA SER A 29 45.27 39.28 -1.77
C SER A 29 44.28 39.86 -0.75
N PRO A 30 43.51 39.00 -0.05
CA PRO A 30 43.05 39.32 1.29
C PRO A 30 43.48 38.29 2.34
N SER A 31 43.86 38.85 3.47
CA SER A 31 44.12 38.28 4.78
C SER A 31 42.98 37.39 5.33
N THR A 32 43.36 36.27 5.93
CA THR A 32 42.63 35.51 6.96
C THR A 32 42.56 36.31 8.28
N PRO A 33 41.56 36.11 9.17
CA PRO A 33 41.41 34.85 9.92
C PRO A 33 40.00 34.37 10.36
N THR A 34 39.97 33.07 10.72
CA THR A 34 39.17 32.34 11.74
C THR A 34 37.65 32.31 11.61
N SER A 35 37.02 31.22 11.12
CA SER A 35 36.79 29.88 11.73
C SER A 35 35.62 29.81 12.73
N SER A 36 34.49 29.24 12.31
CA SER A 36 33.78 28.21 13.08
C SER A 36 32.95 27.33 12.13
N ASN A 37 33.26 26.03 12.15
CA ASN A 37 32.78 24.99 11.25
C ASN A 37 31.30 24.61 11.46
N ARG A 38 30.55 24.50 10.36
CA ARG A 38 29.40 23.58 10.20
C ARG A 38 29.62 22.80 8.90
N ALA A 39 30.27 21.64 9.00
CA ALA A 39 30.59 20.79 7.86
C ALA A 39 29.37 19.98 7.44
N GLY A 40 28.83 20.28 6.25
CA GLY A 40 28.05 19.34 5.45
C GLY A 40 29.01 18.47 4.64
N LEU A 41 28.90 17.15 4.75
CA LEU A 41 29.58 16.23 3.84
C LEU A 41 28.67 15.94 2.65
N LEU A 42 29.04 16.52 1.52
CA LEU A 42 28.71 16.04 0.17
C LEU A 42 29.56 14.79 -0.08
N ALA A 43 28.92 13.63 -0.27
CA ALA A 43 29.59 12.44 -0.77
C ALA A 43 29.35 12.34 -2.28
N THR A 44 30.43 12.55 -3.04
CA THR A 44 30.54 12.38 -4.48
C THR A 44 30.40 10.90 -4.85
N SER A 45 29.43 10.55 -5.70
CA SER A 45 29.36 9.22 -6.32
C SER A 45 30.31 9.12 -7.50
N SER A 46 31.44 8.45 -7.31
CA SER A 46 32.30 8.00 -8.41
C SER A 46 31.77 6.67 -8.93
N ILE A 47 31.25 6.70 -10.16
CA ILE A 47 30.84 5.54 -10.95
C ILE A 47 32.11 4.76 -11.35
N VAL A 48 32.23 3.52 -10.88
CA VAL A 48 33.19 2.55 -11.41
C VAL A 48 32.46 1.68 -12.42
N SER A 49 32.80 1.86 -13.70
CA SER A 49 32.35 1.02 -14.82
C SER A 49 32.89 -0.40 -14.66
N LEU A 50 32.00 -1.41 -14.74
CA LEU A 50 32.38 -2.80 -14.94
C LEU A 50 32.09 -3.19 -16.40
N PRO A 51 33.02 -3.86 -17.10
CA PRO A 51 32.83 -4.25 -18.49
C PRO A 51 31.82 -5.40 -18.63
N GLY A 52 30.96 -5.28 -19.66
CA GLY A 52 30.01 -6.29 -20.07
C GLY A 52 30.70 -7.49 -20.70
N ASP A 53 30.37 -8.68 -20.21
CA ASP A 53 30.21 -9.92 -20.98
C ASP A 53 30.15 -11.15 -20.04
N ILE A 54 29.16 -11.22 -19.15
CA ILE A 54 28.74 -12.50 -18.51
C ILE A 54 27.23 -12.44 -18.21
N LEU A 55 26.37 -12.44 -19.23
CA LEU A 55 24.90 -12.53 -19.03
C LEU A 55 24.20 -13.18 -20.22
N GLN A 56 24.71 -14.31 -20.70
CA GLN A 56 23.96 -15.20 -21.59
C GLN A 56 24.29 -16.65 -21.25
N ARG A 57 23.49 -17.30 -20.38
CA ARG A 57 23.21 -18.76 -20.38
C ARG A 57 22.40 -19.31 -19.19
N HIS A 58 21.90 -18.52 -18.23
CA HIS A 58 21.20 -19.07 -17.05
C HIS A 58 19.82 -18.46 -16.66
N THR A 59 19.14 -17.70 -17.52
CA THR A 59 17.99 -16.88 -17.07
C THR A 59 16.59 -17.50 -17.19
N SER A 60 16.35 -18.60 -17.91
CA SER A 60 14.98 -19.12 -18.09
C SER A 60 14.53 -20.17 -17.07
N ASN A 61 15.45 -21.05 -16.63
CA ASN A 61 15.11 -22.14 -15.69
C ASN A 61 15.11 -21.70 -14.21
N ASP A 62 15.90 -20.68 -13.84
CA ASP A 62 15.94 -20.20 -12.45
C ASP A 62 14.74 -19.32 -12.10
N VAL A 63 14.24 -18.54 -13.05
CA VAL A 63 13.06 -17.68 -12.80
C VAL A 63 11.80 -18.55 -12.62
N SER A 64 11.71 -19.71 -13.28
CA SER A 64 10.57 -20.63 -13.19
C SER A 64 10.64 -21.61 -12.01
N SER A 65 11.84 -21.97 -11.53
CA SER A 65 12.03 -22.76 -10.31
C SER A 65 11.80 -21.93 -9.03
N LEU A 66 12.25 -20.67 -9.00
CA LEU A 66 11.98 -19.71 -7.92
C LEU A 66 10.48 -19.38 -7.76
N ARG A 67 9.71 -19.45 -8.85
CA ARG A 67 8.24 -19.27 -8.86
C ARG A 67 7.49 -20.35 -8.07
N ARG A 68 7.95 -21.61 -8.09
CA ARG A 68 7.28 -22.73 -7.38
C ARG A 68 7.42 -22.63 -5.86
N ALA A 69 8.57 -22.20 -5.35
CA ALA A 69 8.79 -22.02 -3.91
C ALA A 69 7.95 -20.86 -3.32
N CYS A 70 7.70 -19.82 -4.11
CA CYS A 70 6.87 -18.67 -3.70
C CYS A 70 5.35 -18.90 -3.89
N SER A 71 4.92 -19.89 -4.67
CA SER A 71 3.49 -20.24 -4.83
C SER A 71 3.03 -21.28 -3.80
N THR A 72 3.90 -22.22 -3.39
CA THR A 72 3.59 -23.22 -2.36
C THR A 72 3.38 -22.62 -0.96
N ALA A 73 4.04 -21.50 -0.64
CA ALA A 73 3.81 -20.75 0.60
C ALA A 73 2.44 -20.02 0.66
N ARG A 74 1.67 -19.98 -0.44
CA ARG A 74 0.38 -19.26 -0.54
C ARG A 74 -0.86 -20.15 -0.45
N HIS A 75 -0.69 -21.46 -0.25
CA HIS A 75 -1.78 -22.43 -0.09
C HIS A 75 -1.57 -23.34 1.12
N HIS A 76 -1.53 -22.76 2.31
CA HIS A 76 -1.90 -23.48 3.53
C HIS A 76 -3.17 -22.85 4.11
N GLY A 77 -4.29 -23.52 3.85
CA GLY A 77 -5.51 -23.33 4.61
C GLY A 77 -5.25 -23.77 6.05
N ASP A 78 -5.60 -22.89 6.98
CA ASP A 78 -5.59 -23.17 8.41
C ASP A 78 -6.55 -24.34 8.70
N PRO A 79 -6.13 -25.40 9.41
CA PRO A 79 -6.98 -26.53 9.71
C PRO A 79 -8.04 -26.17 10.76
N ASP A 80 -9.25 -26.65 10.49
CA ASP A 80 -10.46 -26.58 11.31
C ASP A 80 -10.26 -27.26 12.69
N PRO A 81 -10.37 -26.56 13.83
CA PRO A 81 -10.33 -27.19 15.14
C PRO A 81 -11.76 -27.42 15.66
N ALA A 82 -12.28 -28.63 15.49
CA ALA A 82 -13.47 -29.09 16.19
C ALA A 82 -13.26 -30.51 16.75
N ARG A 83 -12.91 -30.60 18.04
CA ARG A 83 -13.41 -31.57 19.03
C ARG A 83 -12.66 -31.43 20.37
N GLY A 84 -13.39 -31.03 21.40
CA GLY A 84 -12.95 -31.02 22.79
C GLY A 84 -14.13 -30.68 23.69
N ALA A 85 -14.82 -31.72 24.16
CA ALA A 85 -15.96 -31.60 25.07
C ALA A 85 -15.46 -31.38 26.51
N GLY A 86 -16.12 -30.49 27.25
CA GLY A 86 -15.94 -30.29 28.69
C GLY A 86 -17.10 -29.49 29.24
N ALA A 87 -17.85 -30.11 30.17
CA ALA A 87 -19.10 -29.63 30.74
C ALA A 87 -18.91 -28.78 32.01
N GLY A 88 -19.96 -28.03 32.36
CA GLY A 88 -20.14 -27.24 33.59
C GLY A 88 -20.23 -25.75 33.27
N GLY A 89 -21.34 -25.01 33.42
CA GLY A 89 -22.52 -25.19 34.26
C GLY A 89 -22.54 -24.04 35.26
N GLU A 90 -23.26 -22.95 34.95
CA GLU A 90 -24.15 -22.22 35.88
C GLU A 90 -24.73 -20.94 35.24
N LEU A 91 -26.05 -20.81 35.37
CA LEU A 91 -26.89 -19.71 34.93
C LEU A 91 -27.06 -18.73 36.10
N ALA A 92 -26.87 -17.41 35.89
CA ALA A 92 -27.65 -16.42 36.61
C ALA A 92 -27.61 -15.00 36.01
N SER A 93 -28.82 -14.48 35.83
CA SER A 93 -29.26 -13.08 35.94
C SER A 93 -28.98 -12.08 34.80
N SER A 94 -30.12 -11.70 34.22
CA SER A 94 -30.45 -10.54 33.41
C SER A 94 -29.99 -9.20 33.99
N GLY A 95 -29.43 -8.33 33.13
CA GLY A 95 -29.25 -6.92 33.38
C GLY A 95 -28.88 -6.17 32.10
N CYS A 96 -29.67 -5.17 31.73
CA CYS A 96 -29.44 -4.27 30.61
C CYS A 96 -28.06 -3.60 30.73
N CYS A 97 -27.13 -3.76 29.77
CA CYS A 97 -25.85 -3.01 29.78
C CYS A 97 -25.16 -2.90 28.41
N ALA A 98 -24.91 -1.64 28.02
CA ALA A 98 -23.93 -1.07 27.10
C ALA A 98 -23.12 -2.00 26.17
N TRP A 99 -23.24 -1.75 24.86
CA TRP A 99 -22.38 -2.29 23.80
C TRP A 99 -20.95 -1.70 23.92
N ARG A 100 -20.11 -2.27 24.81
CA ARG A 100 -18.66 -2.05 24.84
C ARG A 100 -17.99 -2.95 23.80
N GLY A 101 -18.03 -2.53 22.55
CA GLY A 101 -17.33 -3.19 21.46
C GLY A 101 -16.45 -2.19 20.73
N GLU A 102 -15.51 -1.58 21.46
CA GLU A 102 -14.38 -0.93 20.78
C GLU A 102 -13.59 -2.01 20.02
N PRO A 103 -13.04 -1.71 18.84
CA PRO A 103 -12.03 -2.58 18.24
C PRO A 103 -10.98 -2.81 19.33
N ARG A 104 -10.67 -4.07 19.66
CA ARG A 104 -9.63 -4.40 20.65
C ARG A 104 -8.47 -3.44 20.46
N GLU A 105 -8.26 -2.55 21.43
CA GLU A 105 -6.93 -2.01 21.65
C GLU A 105 -6.04 -3.23 21.64
N VAL A 106 -5.02 -3.22 20.78
CA VAL A 106 -4.07 -4.32 20.67
C VAL A 106 -3.57 -4.56 22.09
N ASP A 107 -4.03 -5.65 22.69
CA ASP A 107 -3.70 -6.00 24.06
C ASP A 107 -2.21 -6.29 24.03
N ALA A 108 -1.41 -5.30 24.43
CA ALA A 108 0.04 -5.37 24.43
C ALA A 108 0.58 -6.47 25.37
N SER A 109 -0.31 -7.22 26.03
CA SER A 109 0.00 -8.33 26.92
C SER A 109 0.14 -9.69 26.22
N GLU A 110 -0.21 -9.83 24.94
CA GLU A 110 0.07 -11.07 24.20
C GLU A 110 1.58 -11.14 23.91
N ARG A 111 2.31 -11.99 24.65
CA ARG A 111 3.78 -12.15 24.52
C ARG A 111 4.12 -12.45 23.06
N ILE A 112 4.62 -11.45 22.35
CA ILE A 112 5.12 -11.59 20.98
C ILE A 112 6.23 -12.66 21.01
N GLY A 113 6.09 -13.71 20.21
CA GLY A 113 7.10 -14.74 20.12
C GLY A 113 8.45 -14.14 19.70
N ALA A 114 9.56 -14.66 20.23
CA ALA A 114 10.90 -14.09 20.02
C ALA A 114 11.22 -13.80 18.55
N ARG A 115 10.82 -14.69 17.63
CA ARG A 115 11.00 -14.52 16.18
C ARG A 115 10.23 -13.31 15.63
N ASP A 116 8.99 -13.13 16.04
CA ASP A 116 8.15 -12.00 15.58
C ASP A 116 8.65 -10.68 16.14
N TRP A 117 9.16 -10.69 17.38
CA TRP A 117 9.84 -9.54 17.96
C TRP A 117 11.09 -9.17 17.15
N MET A 118 11.95 -10.14 16.80
CA MET A 118 13.14 -9.90 15.97
C MET A 118 12.78 -9.29 14.61
N VAL A 119 11.77 -9.85 13.92
CA VAL A 119 11.33 -9.35 12.61
C VAL A 119 10.73 -7.94 12.73
N GLY A 120 9.98 -7.66 13.80
CA GLY A 120 9.49 -6.32 14.13
C GLY A 120 10.63 -5.31 14.35
N ARG A 121 11.68 -5.70 15.07
CA ARG A 121 12.88 -4.88 15.26
C ARG A 121 13.61 -4.60 13.96
N VAL A 122 13.75 -5.59 13.08
CA VAL A 122 14.29 -5.35 11.73
C VAL A 122 13.42 -4.37 10.96
N ALA A 123 12.09 -4.54 10.99
CA ALA A 123 11.15 -3.63 10.31
C ALA A 123 11.19 -2.18 10.81
N ALA A 124 11.74 -1.92 12.00
CA ALA A 124 11.89 -0.58 12.56
C ALA A 124 13.23 0.11 12.21
N ILE A 125 14.21 -0.61 11.64
CA ILE A 125 15.55 -0.07 11.35
C ILE A 125 15.47 1.18 10.45
N GLY A 126 16.17 2.24 10.85
CA GLY A 126 16.25 3.51 10.11
C GLY A 126 15.06 4.46 10.30
N LEU A 127 14.06 4.10 11.13
CA LEU A 127 13.05 5.06 11.57
C LEU A 127 13.57 5.87 12.78
N PRO A 128 13.28 7.18 12.87
CA PRO A 128 13.60 7.97 14.05
C PRO A 128 12.69 7.54 15.23
N ALA A 129 13.23 7.55 16.45
CA ALA A 129 12.52 7.15 17.68
C ALA A 129 12.22 5.64 17.83
N THR A 130 13.14 4.77 17.43
CA THR A 130 13.13 3.37 17.89
C THR A 130 13.49 3.32 19.38
N LEU A 131 12.67 2.66 20.21
CA LEU A 131 12.88 2.56 21.66
C LEU A 131 14.17 1.84 22.08
N GLU A 132 14.81 1.12 21.16
CA GLU A 132 15.98 0.31 21.44
C GLU A 132 17.09 0.58 20.41
N GLU A 133 18.21 1.13 20.89
CA GLU A 133 19.36 1.49 20.05
C GLU A 133 20.36 0.34 19.84
N ALA A 134 20.35 -0.67 20.71
CA ALA A 134 21.29 -1.78 20.64
C ALA A 134 21.13 -2.58 19.33
N PRO A 135 22.24 -3.01 18.69
CA PRO A 135 22.20 -3.91 17.56
C PRO A 135 21.43 -5.19 17.86
N LEU A 136 20.63 -5.65 16.90
CA LEU A 136 19.92 -6.91 17.02
C LEU A 136 20.85 -8.07 16.66
N GLU A 137 21.12 -8.93 17.63
CA GLU A 137 21.79 -10.22 17.43
C GLU A 137 20.74 -11.30 17.11
N VAL A 138 20.93 -12.04 16.02
CA VAL A 138 20.05 -13.19 15.69
C VAL A 138 20.84 -14.48 15.78
N PRO A 139 20.53 -15.36 16.76
CA PRO A 139 21.19 -16.67 16.88
C PRO A 139 21.04 -17.50 15.61
N ARG A 140 22.10 -18.25 15.25
CA ARG A 140 22.15 -19.03 14.01
C ARG A 140 21.00 -20.02 13.89
N GLU A 141 20.64 -20.68 14.98
CA GLU A 141 19.53 -21.63 15.10
C GLU A 141 18.15 -21.00 14.83
N LEU A 142 17.98 -19.70 15.06
CA LEU A 142 16.72 -18.98 14.78
C LEU A 142 16.70 -18.35 13.39
N TRP A 143 17.87 -18.16 12.78
CA TRP A 143 18.01 -17.41 11.53
C TRP A 143 17.18 -17.95 10.36
N PRO A 144 17.10 -19.27 10.07
CA PRO A 144 16.28 -19.76 8.97
C PRO A 144 14.80 -19.34 9.07
N ASP A 145 14.23 -19.40 10.28
CA ASP A 145 12.84 -18.98 10.53
C ASP A 145 12.68 -17.46 10.42
N VAL A 146 13.65 -16.70 10.96
CA VAL A 146 13.65 -15.23 10.88
C VAL A 146 13.76 -14.79 9.42
N LEU A 147 14.67 -15.38 8.64
CA LEU A 147 14.83 -15.10 7.22
C LEU A 147 13.56 -15.41 6.43
N GLY A 148 12.92 -16.56 6.69
CA GLY A 148 11.63 -16.92 6.09
C GLY A 148 10.56 -15.83 6.33
N ARG A 149 10.44 -15.38 7.58
CA ARG A 149 9.52 -14.29 7.94
C ARG A 149 9.91 -12.95 7.30
N LEU A 150 11.20 -12.61 7.24
CA LEU A 150 11.65 -11.39 6.55
C LEU A 150 11.28 -11.41 5.07
N ILE A 151 11.37 -12.56 4.40
CA ILE A 151 10.94 -12.73 3.01
C ILE A 151 9.43 -12.53 2.88
N ASP A 152 8.62 -13.21 3.70
CA ASP A 152 7.15 -13.12 3.66
C ASP A 152 6.64 -11.71 3.96
N GLN A 153 7.32 -11.01 4.87
CA GLN A 153 7.03 -9.63 5.26
C GLN A 153 7.61 -8.59 4.30
N ARG A 154 8.38 -9.00 3.28
CA ARG A 154 9.10 -8.15 2.31
C ARG A 154 10.10 -7.16 2.96
N LEU A 155 10.84 -7.63 3.96
CA LEU A 155 11.78 -6.84 4.76
C LEU A 155 13.26 -7.10 4.44
N THR A 156 13.57 -7.90 3.42
CA THR A 156 14.97 -8.27 3.09
C THR A 156 15.85 -7.06 2.80
N GLY A 157 15.33 -6.01 2.16
CA GLY A 157 16.06 -4.77 1.90
C GLY A 157 16.42 -4.01 3.18
N ILE A 158 15.47 -3.88 4.11
CA ILE A 158 15.70 -3.25 5.42
C ILE A 158 16.66 -4.09 6.26
N ALA A 159 16.57 -5.41 6.21
CA ALA A 159 17.52 -6.30 6.89
C ALA A 159 18.95 -6.11 6.34
N VAL A 160 19.12 -6.02 5.02
CA VAL A 160 20.43 -5.73 4.40
C VAL A 160 20.96 -4.37 4.86
N ALA A 161 20.10 -3.35 4.89
CA ALA A 161 20.46 -2.04 5.43
C ALA A 161 20.86 -2.11 6.92
N GLY A 162 20.18 -2.94 7.70
CA GLY A 162 20.50 -3.24 9.09
C GLY A 162 21.90 -3.84 9.24
N VAL A 163 22.26 -4.83 8.42
CA VAL A 163 23.61 -5.40 8.43
C VAL A 163 24.66 -4.38 8.02
N THR A 164 24.40 -3.60 6.96
CA THR A 164 25.34 -2.57 6.48
C THR A 164 25.56 -1.45 7.50
N SER A 165 24.54 -1.12 8.28
CA SER A 165 24.61 -0.07 9.33
C SER A 165 25.05 -0.59 10.71
N GLY A 166 25.32 -1.89 10.87
CA GLY A 166 25.65 -2.50 12.16
C GLY A 166 24.48 -2.56 13.16
N ARG A 167 23.23 -2.45 12.67
CA ARG A 167 22.00 -2.56 13.49
C ARG A 167 21.43 -3.98 13.52
N LEU A 168 21.86 -4.84 12.60
CA LEU A 168 21.54 -6.27 12.57
C LEU A 168 22.84 -7.06 12.43
N HIS A 169 23.14 -7.91 13.39
CA HIS A 169 24.31 -8.75 13.39
C HIS A 169 23.92 -10.19 13.06
N LEU A 170 24.62 -10.73 12.06
CA LEU A 170 24.47 -12.09 11.56
C LEU A 170 25.86 -12.68 11.38
N ASP A 171 25.95 -14.00 11.49
CA ASP A 171 27.17 -14.71 11.10
C ASP A 171 27.40 -14.62 9.57
N PRO A 172 28.61 -14.96 9.08
CA PRO A 172 28.92 -14.85 7.65
C PRO A 172 27.96 -15.65 6.75
N ALA A 173 27.50 -16.81 7.20
CA ALA A 173 26.54 -17.65 6.48
C ALA A 173 25.16 -16.96 6.38
N GLY A 174 24.64 -16.45 7.48
CA GLY A 174 23.35 -15.75 7.52
C GLY A 174 23.37 -14.47 6.70
N ARG A 175 24.49 -13.73 6.69
CA ARG A 175 24.68 -12.58 5.80
C ARG A 175 24.62 -12.98 4.32
N SER A 176 25.25 -14.08 3.93
CA SER A 176 25.19 -14.57 2.54
C SER A 176 23.77 -14.95 2.15
N GLU A 177 23.07 -15.72 3.00
CA GLU A 177 21.69 -16.14 2.77
C GLU A 177 20.72 -14.95 2.65
N LEU A 178 20.90 -13.93 3.50
CA LEU A 178 20.14 -12.68 3.41
C LEU A 178 20.37 -11.96 2.08
N LEU A 179 21.64 -11.82 1.67
CA LEU A 179 22.00 -11.16 0.42
C LEU A 179 21.40 -11.90 -0.78
N ASP A 180 21.42 -13.23 -0.77
CA ASP A 180 20.81 -14.03 -1.84
C ASP A 180 19.29 -13.90 -1.88
N ALA A 181 18.63 -13.90 -0.72
CA ALA A 181 17.20 -13.62 -0.64
C ALA A 181 16.85 -12.22 -1.14
N HIS A 182 17.67 -11.21 -0.79
CA HIS A 182 17.47 -9.84 -1.24
C HIS A 182 17.72 -9.68 -2.75
N ARG A 183 18.79 -10.30 -3.29
CA ARG A 183 19.05 -10.33 -4.75
C ARG A 183 17.87 -10.88 -5.52
N ARG A 184 17.28 -11.99 -5.08
CA ARG A 184 16.08 -12.56 -5.72
C ARG A 184 14.89 -11.59 -5.71
N ALA A 185 14.67 -10.89 -4.60
CA ALA A 185 13.63 -9.86 -4.53
C ALA A 185 13.92 -8.70 -5.49
N MET A 186 15.18 -8.28 -5.62
CA MET A 186 15.57 -7.19 -6.51
C MET A 186 15.48 -7.55 -8.00
N VAL A 187 15.71 -8.81 -8.37
CA VAL A 187 15.45 -9.29 -9.74
C VAL A 187 13.97 -9.11 -10.11
N LEU A 188 13.06 -9.44 -9.21
CA LEU A 188 11.62 -9.21 -9.41
C LEU A 188 11.31 -7.70 -9.56
N VAL A 189 11.89 -6.87 -8.69
CA VAL A 189 11.71 -5.41 -8.73
C VAL A 189 12.19 -4.83 -10.05
N LEU A 190 13.35 -5.25 -10.56
CA LEU A 190 13.86 -4.80 -11.87
C LEU A 190 12.93 -5.19 -13.03
N GLY A 191 12.34 -6.39 -12.97
CA GLY A 191 11.33 -6.81 -13.94
C GLY A 191 10.06 -5.93 -13.88
N LEU A 192 9.58 -5.59 -12.68
CA LEU A 192 8.44 -4.68 -12.49
C LEU A 192 8.74 -3.26 -12.94
N GLU A 193 9.97 -2.76 -12.74
CA GLU A 193 10.42 -1.45 -13.23
C GLU A 193 10.46 -1.38 -14.76
N ARG A 194 10.83 -2.48 -15.42
CA ARG A 194 10.70 -2.61 -16.88
C ARG A 194 9.22 -2.56 -17.29
N LYS A 195 8.35 -3.37 -16.66
CA LYS A 195 6.92 -3.39 -16.98
C LYS A 195 6.23 -2.06 -16.74
N LEU A 196 6.60 -1.33 -15.68
CA LEU A 196 6.05 -0.01 -15.40
C LEU A 196 6.30 0.97 -16.55
N ARG A 197 7.49 0.90 -17.16
CA ARG A 197 7.85 1.75 -18.30
C ARG A 197 7.05 1.39 -19.56
N GLU A 198 6.98 0.12 -19.90
CA GLU A 198 6.17 -0.38 -21.03
C GLU A 198 4.71 0.04 -20.89
N LEU A 199 4.16 -0.07 -19.67
CA LEU A 199 2.80 0.36 -19.36
C LEU A 199 2.65 1.89 -19.43
N ALA A 200 3.61 2.64 -18.91
CA ALA A 200 3.59 4.11 -18.95
C ALA A 200 3.47 4.63 -20.38
N GLU A 201 4.32 4.14 -21.28
CA GLU A 201 4.31 4.52 -22.70
C GLU A 201 2.98 4.16 -23.37
N ALA A 202 2.45 2.96 -23.09
CA ALA A 202 1.18 2.52 -23.65
C ALA A 202 -0.01 3.36 -23.14
N PHE A 203 -0.06 3.65 -21.85
CA PHE A 203 -1.13 4.47 -21.27
C PHE A 203 -1.07 5.92 -21.75
N GLU A 204 0.14 6.49 -21.89
CA GLU A 204 0.34 7.82 -22.45
C GLU A 204 -0.15 7.88 -23.91
N ALA A 205 0.23 6.90 -24.74
CA ALA A 205 -0.23 6.81 -26.13
C ALA A 205 -1.76 6.65 -26.25
N ALA A 206 -2.40 6.00 -25.28
CA ALA A 206 -3.85 5.85 -25.19
C ALA A 206 -4.56 7.07 -24.54
N GLY A 207 -3.83 8.09 -24.10
CA GLY A 207 -4.38 9.25 -23.41
C GLY A 207 -4.97 8.96 -22.03
N VAL A 208 -4.52 7.88 -21.38
CA VAL A 208 -4.99 7.46 -20.05
C VAL A 208 -4.02 7.98 -18.98
N GLU A 209 -4.52 8.85 -18.11
CA GLU A 209 -3.74 9.36 -16.99
C GLU A 209 -3.55 8.29 -15.91
N VAL A 210 -2.29 8.00 -15.56
CA VAL A 210 -1.92 6.97 -14.57
C VAL A 210 -1.13 7.58 -13.41
N VAL A 211 -1.50 7.17 -12.20
CA VAL A 211 -0.81 7.55 -10.95
C VAL A 211 -0.27 6.29 -10.26
N VAL A 212 1.03 6.20 -10.05
CA VAL A 212 1.68 5.11 -9.32
C VAL A 212 1.45 5.28 -7.83
N LEU A 213 0.87 4.26 -7.18
CA LEU A 213 0.34 4.41 -5.82
C LEU A 213 1.24 3.87 -4.70
N LYS A 214 2.04 2.82 -4.96
CA LYS A 214 2.89 2.15 -3.95
C LYS A 214 4.20 1.77 -4.59
N GLY A 215 4.70 0.55 -4.33
CA GLY A 215 5.88 -0.05 -4.96
C GLY A 215 6.98 0.97 -5.28
N PRO A 216 7.12 1.34 -6.57
CA PRO A 216 8.09 2.33 -7.04
C PRO A 216 7.98 3.71 -6.37
N ALA A 217 6.76 4.25 -6.21
CA ALA A 217 6.53 5.57 -5.64
C ALA A 217 7.05 5.68 -4.20
N LEU A 218 6.79 4.66 -3.38
CA LEU A 218 7.28 4.63 -2.00
C LEU A 218 8.78 4.37 -1.94
N ALA A 219 9.27 3.37 -2.68
CA ALA A 219 10.67 2.96 -2.65
C ALA A 219 11.62 4.08 -3.12
N ARG A 220 11.24 4.84 -4.14
CA ARG A 220 12.09 5.88 -4.74
C ARG A 220 12.06 7.21 -4.00
N VAL A 221 10.93 7.57 -3.39
CA VAL A 221 10.73 8.93 -2.84
C VAL A 221 10.93 8.97 -1.33
N HIS A 222 10.48 7.95 -0.60
CA HIS A 222 10.38 8.04 0.86
C HIS A 222 11.40 7.17 1.60
N TYR A 223 11.98 6.17 0.93
CA TYR A 223 13.01 5.32 1.50
C TYR A 223 14.40 5.85 1.12
N PRO A 224 15.42 5.70 2.00
CA PRO A 224 16.78 6.17 1.73
C PRO A 224 17.42 5.59 0.46
N SER A 225 17.03 4.36 0.10
CA SER A 225 17.37 3.72 -1.17
C SER A 225 16.20 2.87 -1.64
N PRO A 226 15.92 2.82 -2.96
CA PRO A 226 14.87 1.95 -3.52
C PRO A 226 15.02 0.46 -3.12
N SER A 227 16.25 0.00 -2.89
CA SER A 227 16.51 -1.39 -2.48
C SER A 227 15.94 -1.73 -1.10
N TRP A 228 15.65 -0.75 -0.24
CA TRP A 228 15.11 -1.03 1.09
C TRP A 228 13.70 -1.61 1.03
N ARG A 229 12.91 -1.21 0.04
CA ARG A 229 11.48 -1.52 -0.04
C ARG A 229 11.15 -2.33 -1.29
N PRO A 230 11.50 -3.63 -1.34
CA PRO A 230 11.12 -4.48 -2.46
C PRO A 230 9.59 -4.63 -2.55
N TYR A 231 9.09 -4.74 -3.76
CA TYR A 231 7.66 -4.94 -4.06
C TYR A 231 7.50 -6.02 -5.12
N GLY A 232 6.29 -6.61 -5.19
CA GLY A 232 6.01 -7.75 -6.05
C GLY A 232 4.93 -7.50 -7.09
N ASP A 233 4.47 -6.26 -7.18
CA ASP A 233 3.28 -5.84 -7.90
C ASP A 233 3.36 -4.33 -8.19
N LEU A 234 2.74 -3.90 -9.30
CA LEU A 234 2.54 -2.49 -9.63
C LEU A 234 1.11 -2.08 -9.27
N ASP A 235 0.97 -1.08 -8.40
CA ASP A 235 -0.32 -0.47 -8.07
C ASP A 235 -0.51 0.83 -8.87
N LEU A 236 -1.42 0.83 -9.83
CA LEU A 236 -1.69 1.95 -10.74
C LEU A 236 -3.10 2.48 -10.53
N LEU A 237 -3.27 3.77 -10.25
CA LEU A 237 -4.56 4.44 -10.17
C LEU A 237 -4.87 5.09 -11.52
N ILE A 238 -6.09 4.85 -11.99
CA ILE A 238 -6.67 5.48 -13.19
C ILE A 238 -8.00 6.14 -12.85
N ARG A 239 -8.43 7.06 -13.71
CA ARG A 239 -9.75 7.65 -13.57
C ARG A 239 -10.81 6.60 -13.85
N THR A 240 -11.92 6.71 -13.13
CA THR A 240 -13.06 5.80 -13.29
C THR A 240 -13.57 5.74 -14.73
N ARG A 241 -13.59 6.88 -15.43
CA ARG A 241 -14.07 6.98 -16.81
C ARG A 241 -13.21 6.19 -17.81
N ASP A 242 -11.93 5.98 -17.48
CA ASP A 242 -10.95 5.29 -18.31
C ASP A 242 -10.84 3.80 -17.93
N TRP A 243 -11.70 3.31 -17.02
CA TRP A 243 -11.64 1.95 -16.50
C TRP A 243 -11.66 0.87 -17.59
N ARG A 244 -12.60 0.99 -18.54
CA ARG A 244 -12.77 -0.01 -19.59
C ARG A 244 -11.65 0.05 -20.63
N SER A 245 -11.23 1.25 -21.05
CA SER A 245 -10.13 1.41 -22.00
C SER A 245 -8.82 0.90 -21.41
N ALA A 246 -8.54 1.22 -20.15
CA ALA A 246 -7.34 0.75 -19.46
C ALA A 246 -7.31 -0.78 -19.27
N CYS A 247 -8.44 -1.41 -18.90
CA CYS A 247 -8.52 -2.88 -18.85
C CYS A 247 -8.33 -3.50 -20.24
N GLY A 248 -8.88 -2.90 -21.29
CA GLY A 248 -8.70 -3.35 -22.67
C GLY A 248 -7.24 -3.27 -23.11
N LEU A 249 -6.58 -2.15 -22.84
CA LEU A 249 -5.16 -1.95 -23.13
C LEU A 249 -4.26 -2.95 -22.39
N LEU A 250 -4.53 -3.21 -21.11
CA LEU A 250 -3.82 -4.27 -20.37
C LEU A 250 -3.98 -5.64 -21.05
N ALA A 251 -5.17 -5.98 -21.52
CA ALA A 251 -5.41 -7.24 -22.22
C ALA A 251 -4.66 -7.31 -23.56
N GLU A 252 -4.60 -6.22 -24.33
CA GLU A 252 -3.81 -6.12 -25.57
C GLU A 252 -2.30 -6.30 -25.32
N LEU A 253 -1.82 -5.84 -24.16
CA LEU A 253 -0.44 -6.02 -23.70
C LEU A 253 -0.17 -7.40 -23.06
N GLY A 254 -1.14 -8.32 -23.14
CA GLY A 254 -1.00 -9.70 -22.64
C GLY A 254 -1.28 -9.87 -21.14
N PHE A 255 -1.73 -8.83 -20.44
CA PHE A 255 -2.16 -8.96 -19.05
C PHE A 255 -3.56 -9.53 -18.96
N ARG A 256 -3.70 -10.64 -18.24
CA ARG A 256 -4.97 -11.31 -18.00
C ARG A 256 -5.46 -11.01 -16.60
N ARG A 257 -6.75 -10.78 -16.48
CA ARG A 257 -7.38 -10.47 -15.20
C ARG A 257 -7.41 -11.73 -14.31
N LEU A 258 -6.87 -11.63 -13.09
CA LEU A 258 -6.73 -12.77 -12.18
C LEU A 258 -8.06 -13.24 -11.59
N LEU A 259 -8.99 -12.32 -11.38
CA LEU A 259 -10.33 -12.63 -10.90
C LEU A 259 -11.34 -11.87 -11.76
N PRO A 260 -12.27 -12.56 -12.46
CA PRO A 260 -13.39 -11.93 -13.14
C PRO A 260 -14.20 -11.04 -12.20
N GLU A 261 -15.03 -10.17 -12.75
CA GLU A 261 -15.96 -9.42 -11.90
C GLU A 261 -17.17 -10.27 -11.53
N PRO A 262 -17.81 -10.02 -10.36
CA PRO A 262 -19.06 -10.69 -10.02
C PRO A 262 -20.13 -10.53 -11.10
N ARG A 263 -20.17 -9.38 -11.77
CA ARG A 263 -21.00 -9.10 -12.94
C ARG A 263 -20.39 -7.97 -13.77
N PRO A 264 -20.71 -7.91 -15.08
CA PRO A 264 -20.32 -6.81 -15.95
C PRO A 264 -20.47 -5.41 -15.34
N GLY A 265 -19.37 -4.67 -15.28
CA GLY A 265 -19.29 -3.32 -14.72
C GLY A 265 -19.46 -3.24 -13.20
N PHE A 266 -19.23 -4.32 -12.45
CA PHE A 266 -19.25 -4.27 -10.99
C PHE A 266 -18.05 -3.49 -10.46
N ASP A 267 -16.86 -3.78 -10.96
CA ASP A 267 -15.66 -3.09 -10.47
C ASP A 267 -15.66 -1.62 -10.83
N GLU A 268 -16.11 -1.28 -12.03
CA GLU A 268 -16.29 0.09 -12.50
C GLU A 268 -17.23 0.92 -11.60
N ARG A 269 -18.11 0.28 -10.82
CA ARG A 269 -19.09 0.97 -9.97
C ARG A 269 -18.80 0.85 -8.49
N PHE A 270 -18.27 -0.28 -8.05
CA PHE A 270 -18.19 -0.65 -6.64
C PHE A 270 -16.84 -1.24 -6.22
N GLY A 271 -15.98 -1.60 -7.17
CA GLY A 271 -14.69 -2.21 -6.89
C GLY A 271 -13.69 -1.20 -6.32
N LYS A 272 -12.63 -1.72 -5.71
CA LYS A 272 -11.40 -0.93 -5.50
C LYS A 272 -10.60 -0.82 -6.79
N GLY A 273 -10.59 -1.91 -7.54
CA GLY A 273 -9.66 -2.17 -8.62
C GLY A 273 -9.70 -3.65 -9.02
N ALA A 274 -8.84 -4.04 -9.95
CA ALA A 274 -8.71 -5.39 -10.46
C ALA A 274 -7.22 -5.73 -10.65
N ALA A 275 -6.86 -6.95 -10.24
CA ALA A 275 -5.51 -7.48 -10.40
C ALA A 275 -5.39 -8.18 -11.75
N HIS A 276 -4.30 -7.90 -12.46
CA HIS A 276 -3.96 -8.49 -13.75
C HIS A 276 -2.55 -9.08 -13.68
N GLU A 277 -2.29 -10.11 -14.47
CA GLU A 277 -1.00 -10.79 -14.54
C GLU A 277 -0.68 -11.12 -15.99
N ASP A 278 0.56 -10.88 -16.43
CA ASP A 278 1.04 -11.30 -17.74
C ASP A 278 1.57 -12.74 -17.74
N ASP A 279 1.93 -13.26 -18.91
CA ASP A 279 2.48 -14.62 -19.02
C ASP A 279 3.86 -14.79 -18.37
N GLU A 280 4.54 -13.68 -18.09
CA GLU A 280 5.78 -13.65 -17.33
C GLU A 280 5.53 -13.69 -15.81
N GLY A 281 4.30 -13.55 -15.34
CA GLY A 281 3.91 -13.57 -13.92
C GLY A 281 4.04 -12.22 -13.21
N PHE A 282 4.20 -11.12 -13.93
CA PHE A 282 4.22 -9.78 -13.35
C PHE A 282 2.80 -9.28 -13.11
N GLN A 283 2.54 -8.80 -11.89
CA GLN A 283 1.22 -8.39 -11.47
C GLN A 283 1.04 -6.86 -11.52
N VAL A 284 -0.09 -6.43 -12.08
CA VAL A 284 -0.55 -5.05 -12.12
C VAL A 284 -1.93 -4.98 -11.47
N ASP A 285 -2.01 -4.30 -10.33
CA ASP A 285 -3.26 -3.93 -9.70
C ASP A 285 -3.71 -2.58 -10.26
N LEU A 286 -4.77 -2.59 -11.08
CA LEU A 286 -5.39 -1.40 -11.62
C LEU A 286 -6.47 -0.92 -10.65
N HIS A 287 -6.27 0.26 -10.05
CA HIS A 287 -7.14 0.86 -9.05
C HIS A 287 -7.98 1.98 -9.64
N ARG A 288 -9.17 2.12 -9.09
CA ARG A 288 -10.07 3.27 -9.32
C ARG A 288 -10.26 4.13 -8.07
N THR A 289 -9.92 3.59 -6.90
CA THR A 289 -9.97 4.25 -5.59
C THR A 289 -8.95 3.59 -4.66
N LEU A 290 -8.70 4.17 -3.49
CA LEU A 290 -7.62 3.74 -2.59
C LEU A 290 -8.00 2.59 -1.65
N ALA A 291 -9.29 2.32 -1.48
CA ALA A 291 -9.79 1.32 -0.52
C ALA A 291 -10.94 0.48 -1.11
N PRO A 292 -11.16 -0.75 -0.61
CA PRO A 292 -12.35 -1.52 -0.98
C PRO A 292 -13.56 -1.15 -0.13
N GLY A 293 -14.77 -1.45 -0.63
CA GLY A 293 -16.03 -1.33 0.11
C GLY A 293 -16.38 0.11 0.51
N ALA A 294 -16.96 0.29 1.69
CA ALA A 294 -17.51 1.58 2.12
C ALA A 294 -16.48 2.73 2.07
N PHE A 295 -15.27 2.50 2.57
CA PHE A 295 -14.20 3.51 2.55
C PHE A 295 -13.78 3.91 1.13
N GLY A 296 -13.75 2.95 0.20
CA GLY A 296 -13.47 3.24 -1.22
C GLY A 296 -14.55 4.07 -1.90
N LEU A 297 -15.80 3.85 -1.49
CA LEU A 297 -17.00 4.49 -2.03
C LEU A 297 -17.26 5.89 -1.45
N TRP A 298 -16.68 6.21 -0.29
CA TRP A 298 -16.74 7.55 0.30
C TRP A 298 -15.66 8.48 -0.25
N ILE A 299 -14.55 7.94 -0.74
CA ILE A 299 -13.51 8.69 -1.43
C ILE A 299 -14.06 9.21 -2.76
N GLU A 300 -13.73 10.45 -3.10
CA GLU A 300 -13.98 11.05 -4.41
C GLU A 300 -12.73 10.87 -5.29
N PRO A 301 -12.66 9.84 -6.17
CA PRO A 301 -11.38 9.45 -6.76
C PRO A 301 -10.81 10.49 -7.72
N ASP A 302 -11.66 11.27 -8.39
CA ASP A 302 -11.21 12.31 -9.31
C ASP A 302 -10.42 13.42 -8.59
N ARG A 303 -10.69 13.67 -7.30
CA ARG A 303 -9.91 14.63 -6.50
C ARG A 303 -8.47 14.17 -6.27
N LEU A 304 -8.22 12.86 -6.23
CA LEU A 304 -6.88 12.31 -6.02
C LEU A 304 -5.92 12.69 -7.14
N PHE A 305 -6.41 12.87 -8.37
CA PHE A 305 -5.58 13.28 -9.50
C PHE A 305 -5.09 14.72 -9.38
N GLY A 306 -5.82 15.57 -8.64
CA GLY A 306 -5.36 16.90 -8.26
C GLY A 306 -4.32 16.90 -7.12
N ARG A 307 -4.09 15.74 -6.49
CA ARG A 307 -3.16 15.52 -5.37
C ARG A 307 -2.00 14.63 -5.79
N THR A 308 -1.32 15.04 -6.86
CA THR A 308 -0.26 14.26 -7.50
C THR A 308 1.06 15.04 -7.58
N ALA A 309 2.16 14.31 -7.56
CA ALA A 309 3.52 14.84 -7.72
C ALA A 309 4.29 14.05 -8.80
N PRO A 310 5.34 14.62 -9.41
CA PRO A 310 6.19 13.90 -10.34
C PRO A 310 6.84 12.67 -9.67
N LEU A 311 6.98 11.59 -10.43
CA LEU A 311 7.75 10.40 -10.08
C LEU A 311 8.77 10.15 -11.19
N ASP A 312 10.04 10.31 -10.85
CA ASP A 312 11.13 9.99 -11.76
C ASP A 312 11.37 8.46 -11.80
N VAL A 313 11.21 7.88 -12.98
CA VAL A 313 11.48 6.46 -13.27
C VAL A 313 12.76 6.25 -14.09
N GLY A 314 13.61 7.28 -14.19
CA GLY A 314 14.96 7.26 -14.77
C GLY A 314 15.03 7.55 -16.27
N VAL A 315 13.94 7.38 -17.02
CA VAL A 315 13.86 7.70 -18.47
C VAL A 315 12.60 8.48 -18.84
N GLY A 316 11.87 8.97 -17.82
CA GLY A 316 10.59 9.62 -18.00
C GLY A 316 10.00 10.00 -16.65
N THR A 317 8.94 10.81 -16.67
CA THR A 317 8.25 11.27 -15.47
C THR A 317 6.84 10.72 -15.45
N LEU A 318 6.57 9.83 -14.50
CA LEU A 318 5.21 9.40 -14.16
C LEU A 318 4.62 10.33 -13.09
N ARG A 319 3.36 10.09 -12.73
CA ARG A 319 2.73 10.72 -11.57
C ARG A 319 2.70 9.73 -10.41
N ARG A 320 2.89 10.23 -9.19
CA ARG A 320 2.52 9.58 -7.93
C ARG A 320 1.52 10.44 -7.18
N LEU A 321 0.91 9.91 -6.13
CA LEU A 321 0.22 10.77 -5.16
C LEU A 321 1.24 11.71 -4.50
N ASP A 322 0.83 12.94 -4.19
CA ASP A 322 1.62 13.81 -3.31
C ASP A 322 1.78 13.17 -1.91
N ASP A 323 2.67 13.71 -1.09
CA ASP A 323 3.03 13.09 0.20
C ASP A 323 1.83 12.94 1.14
N THR A 324 0.87 13.86 1.07
CA THR A 324 -0.34 13.84 1.91
C THR A 324 -1.29 12.72 1.48
N ALA A 325 -1.61 12.65 0.19
CA ALA A 325 -2.46 11.60 -0.36
C ALA A 325 -1.76 10.23 -0.32
N GLN A 326 -0.43 10.18 -0.43
CA GLN A 326 0.37 8.97 -0.29
C GLN A 326 0.36 8.46 1.15
N PHE A 327 0.45 9.35 2.15
CA PHE A 327 0.28 9.02 3.57
C PHE A 327 -1.12 8.47 3.88
N LEU A 328 -2.16 9.14 3.38
CA LEU A 328 -3.53 8.66 3.47
C LEU A 328 -3.66 7.24 2.87
N HIS A 329 -3.10 7.02 1.67
CA HIS A 329 -3.13 5.70 1.03
C HIS A 329 -2.38 4.63 1.84
N ALA A 330 -1.21 4.94 2.40
CA ALA A 330 -0.46 4.02 3.26
C ALA A 330 -1.28 3.60 4.48
N CYS A 331 -1.96 4.56 5.12
CA CYS A 331 -2.87 4.29 6.24
C CYS A 331 -4.02 3.34 5.83
N LEU A 332 -4.69 3.62 4.71
CA LEU A 332 -5.77 2.76 4.22
C LEU A 332 -5.28 1.36 3.85
N HIS A 333 -4.09 1.25 3.26
CA HIS A 333 -3.51 -0.04 2.90
C HIS A 333 -3.19 -0.87 4.15
N ALA A 334 -2.58 -0.26 5.16
CA ALA A 334 -2.28 -0.88 6.44
C ALA A 334 -3.55 -1.31 7.20
N ALA A 335 -4.56 -0.45 7.25
CA ALA A 335 -5.79 -0.71 8.01
C ALA A 335 -6.75 -1.69 7.33
N LEU A 336 -6.86 -1.63 6.00
CA LEU A 336 -7.95 -2.29 5.26
C LEU A 336 -7.47 -3.44 4.37
N GLY A 337 -6.17 -3.52 4.10
CA GLY A 337 -5.59 -4.51 3.19
C GLY A 337 -5.75 -5.95 3.68
N ARG A 338 -5.42 -6.21 4.95
CA ARG A 338 -5.53 -7.52 5.60
C ARG A 338 -6.00 -7.35 7.05
N ARG A 339 -6.60 -8.40 7.62
CA ARG A 339 -7.00 -8.40 9.03
C ARG A 339 -5.77 -8.30 9.94
N ASP A 340 -4.76 -9.14 9.68
CA ASP A 340 -3.42 -8.99 10.24
C ASP A 340 -2.49 -8.41 9.16
N PRO A 341 -2.10 -7.13 9.25
CA PRO A 341 -1.26 -6.50 8.26
C PRO A 341 0.16 -7.05 8.33
N ARG A 342 0.80 -7.11 7.15
CA ARG A 342 2.25 -7.28 7.10
C ARG A 342 2.94 -6.11 7.79
N LEU A 343 4.22 -6.28 8.14
CA LEU A 343 5.01 -5.20 8.73
C LEU A 343 5.37 -4.12 7.71
N ILE A 344 5.55 -4.46 6.42
CA ILE A 344 5.93 -3.44 5.42
C ILE A 344 4.89 -2.33 5.22
N PRO A 345 3.55 -2.57 5.14
CA PRO A 345 2.58 -1.46 5.10
C PRO A 345 2.54 -0.64 6.39
N LEU A 346 2.76 -1.26 7.56
CA LEU A 346 2.86 -0.53 8.83
C LEU A 346 4.10 0.36 8.85
N ARG A 347 5.22 -0.16 8.36
CA ARG A 347 6.44 0.62 8.18
C ARG A 347 6.21 1.78 7.22
N ASP A 348 5.53 1.57 6.10
CA ASP A 348 5.24 2.64 5.13
C ASP A 348 4.49 3.81 5.78
N VAL A 349 3.55 3.53 6.70
CA VAL A 349 2.84 4.57 7.48
C VAL A 349 3.83 5.41 8.28
N LEU A 350 4.70 4.77 9.06
CA LEU A 350 5.70 5.49 9.86
C LEU A 350 6.77 6.18 9.01
N GLN A 351 7.19 5.54 7.92
CA GLN A 351 8.17 6.09 6.99
C GLN A 351 7.64 7.41 6.43
N LEU A 352 6.40 7.45 5.95
CA LEU A 352 5.78 8.67 5.44
C LEU A 352 5.49 9.70 6.54
N ALA A 353 5.06 9.27 7.72
CA ALA A 353 4.83 10.18 8.84
C ALA A 353 6.10 10.97 9.18
N TRP A 354 7.26 10.33 9.12
CA TRP A 354 8.55 10.92 9.49
C TRP A 354 9.32 11.58 8.34
N SER A 355 9.22 11.08 7.11
CA SER A 355 9.99 11.59 5.97
C SER A 355 9.18 12.32 4.90
N GLY A 356 7.85 12.24 4.94
CA GLY A 356 6.97 12.90 3.99
C GLY A 356 6.65 14.34 4.40
N LEU A 357 6.45 15.20 3.40
CA LEU A 357 5.90 16.55 3.59
C LEU A 357 4.37 16.46 3.66
N VAL A 358 3.86 15.86 4.74
CA VAL A 358 2.42 15.69 4.97
C VAL A 358 1.80 17.01 5.39
N ASP A 359 0.81 17.48 4.62
CA ASP A 359 -0.08 18.55 5.02
C ASP A 359 -1.18 17.97 5.91
N TRP A 360 -0.99 18.10 7.22
CA TRP A 360 -1.86 17.54 8.24
C TRP A 360 -3.25 18.18 8.27
N ASP A 361 -3.37 19.46 7.90
CA ASP A 361 -4.66 20.16 7.84
C ASP A 361 -5.49 19.66 6.66
N THR A 362 -4.87 19.50 5.48
CA THR A 362 -5.53 18.86 4.35
C THR A 362 -5.90 17.42 4.71
N LEU A 363 -4.99 16.63 5.29
CA LEU A 363 -5.26 15.25 5.66
C LEU A 363 -6.51 15.14 6.55
N ASP A 364 -6.62 16.01 7.55
CA ASP A 364 -7.74 16.06 8.48
C ASP A 364 -9.05 16.48 7.78
N ALA A 365 -8.99 17.44 6.85
CA ALA A 365 -10.14 17.82 6.01
C ALA A 365 -10.62 16.67 5.11
N ASP A 366 -9.69 15.97 4.45
CA ASP A 366 -10.00 14.80 3.61
C ASP A 366 -10.52 13.64 4.46
N ALA A 367 -9.92 13.40 5.63
CA ALA A 367 -10.36 12.37 6.56
C ALA A 367 -11.80 12.59 7.05
N ARG A 368 -12.19 13.83 7.33
CA ARG A 368 -13.58 14.17 7.68
C ARG A 368 -14.51 14.01 6.48
N THR A 369 -14.13 14.56 5.32
CA THR A 369 -14.96 14.58 4.11
C THR A 369 -15.26 13.16 3.62
N TRP A 370 -14.24 12.30 3.62
CA TRP A 370 -14.34 10.91 3.13
C TRP A 370 -14.52 9.87 4.24
N ARG A 371 -14.67 10.29 5.51
CA ARG A 371 -14.87 9.40 6.67
C ARG A 371 -13.75 8.36 6.80
N LEU A 372 -12.51 8.84 6.90
CA LEU A 372 -11.28 8.04 6.96
C LEU A 372 -10.48 8.21 8.25
N ALA A 373 -10.96 9.01 9.21
CA ALA A 373 -10.31 9.21 10.51
C ALA A 373 -10.05 7.88 11.25
N GLY A 374 -11.00 6.94 11.19
CA GLY A 374 -10.93 5.60 11.78
C GLY A 374 -9.78 4.76 11.23
N PRO A 375 -9.74 4.48 9.92
CA PRO A 375 -8.61 3.81 9.28
C PRO A 375 -7.26 4.48 9.54
N ILE A 376 -7.17 5.82 9.46
CA ILE A 376 -5.92 6.56 9.71
C ILE A 376 -5.46 6.36 11.15
N ARG A 377 -6.37 6.58 12.10
CA ARG A 377 -6.11 6.35 13.53
C ARG A 377 -5.66 4.93 13.83
N TYR A 378 -6.35 3.94 13.26
CA TYR A 378 -5.99 2.54 13.41
C TYR A 378 -4.59 2.25 12.86
N ALA A 379 -4.29 2.72 11.65
CA ALA A 379 -3.00 2.49 11.02
C ALA A 379 -1.84 3.08 11.84
N LEU A 380 -1.97 4.33 12.28
CA LEU A 380 -0.97 5.00 13.13
C LEU A 380 -0.74 4.24 14.44
N ARG A 381 -1.81 3.91 15.17
CA ARG A 381 -1.70 3.21 16.46
C ARG A 381 -1.12 1.80 16.30
N VAL A 382 -1.57 1.04 15.32
CA VAL A 382 -1.07 -0.32 15.08
C VAL A 382 0.37 -0.29 14.60
N ALA A 383 0.74 0.64 13.72
CA ALA A 383 2.11 0.75 13.24
C ALA A 383 3.08 1.11 14.37
N ALA A 384 2.76 2.15 15.16
CA ALA A 384 3.56 2.55 16.32
C ALA A 384 3.72 1.42 17.34
N ALA A 385 2.62 0.73 17.69
CA ALA A 385 2.65 -0.36 18.66
C ALA A 385 3.40 -1.60 18.15
N ARG A 386 3.17 -2.03 16.91
CA ARG A 386 3.79 -3.25 16.35
C ARG A 386 5.27 -3.08 16.05
N LEU A 387 5.73 -1.86 15.75
CA LEU A 387 7.12 -1.58 15.43
C LEU A 387 7.90 -0.99 16.60
N GLY A 388 7.23 -0.57 17.69
CA GLY A 388 7.88 0.02 18.85
C GLY A 388 8.54 1.37 18.52
N VAL A 389 7.87 2.17 17.67
CA VAL A 389 8.38 3.45 17.17
C VAL A 389 7.38 4.55 17.49
N GLY A 390 7.88 5.67 18.01
CA GLY A 390 7.07 6.85 18.28
C GLY A 390 6.48 7.47 17.02
N LEU A 391 5.37 8.18 17.19
CA LEU A 391 4.82 9.05 16.15
C LEU A 391 5.48 10.43 16.22
N PRO A 392 5.67 11.14 15.10
CA PRO A 392 6.00 12.56 15.14
C PRO A 392 4.84 13.35 15.76
N ASP A 393 5.14 14.48 16.39
CA ASP A 393 4.17 15.29 17.13
C ASP A 393 2.96 15.67 16.27
N GLU A 394 3.19 15.96 14.99
CA GLU A 394 2.16 16.33 14.03
C GLU A 394 1.18 15.18 13.70
N ALA A 395 1.62 13.93 13.84
CA ALA A 395 0.77 12.75 13.62
C ALA A 395 -0.05 12.35 14.86
N VAL A 396 0.32 12.84 16.05
CA VAL A 396 -0.34 12.47 17.31
C VAL A 396 -1.84 12.83 17.30
N PRO A 397 -2.28 14.03 16.86
CA PRO A 397 -3.71 14.37 16.81
C PRO A 397 -4.53 13.39 15.96
N ALA A 398 -4.01 12.96 14.80
CA ALA A 398 -4.66 11.97 13.94
C ALA A 398 -4.75 10.58 14.61
N SER A 399 -3.78 10.23 15.45
CA SER A 399 -3.77 8.96 16.21
C SER A 399 -4.76 8.94 17.38
N THR A 400 -5.24 10.10 17.82
CA THR A 400 -6.22 10.25 18.91
C THR A 400 -7.56 10.82 18.45
N ALA A 401 -7.71 11.09 17.14
CA ALA A 401 -8.90 11.71 16.58
C ALA A 401 -10.20 10.98 16.96
N GLU A 402 -11.26 11.74 17.20
CA GLU A 402 -12.59 11.17 17.40
C GLU A 402 -13.10 10.56 16.09
N VAL A 403 -13.67 9.36 16.19
CA VAL A 403 -14.14 8.61 15.01
C VAL A 403 -15.62 8.35 15.17
N GLY A 404 -16.43 8.74 14.20
CA GLY A 404 -17.89 8.60 14.29
C GLY A 404 -18.36 7.14 14.42
N TYR A 405 -19.55 6.95 15.00
CA TYR A 405 -20.11 5.60 15.24
C TYR A 405 -20.19 4.73 13.98
N VAL A 406 -20.72 5.29 12.89
CA VAL A 406 -20.85 4.57 11.60
C VAL A 406 -19.49 4.11 11.10
N GLU A 407 -18.50 4.98 11.17
CA GLU A 407 -17.14 4.72 10.73
C GLU A 407 -16.48 3.63 11.58
N ARG A 408 -16.65 3.65 12.91
CA ARG A 408 -16.17 2.56 13.79
C ARG A 408 -16.78 1.22 13.43
N ARG A 409 -18.10 1.17 13.17
CA ARG A 409 -18.79 -0.07 12.75
C ARG A 409 -18.27 -0.58 11.41
N VAL A 410 -18.04 0.33 10.46
CA VAL A 410 -17.50 -0.03 9.14
C VAL A 410 -16.07 -0.52 9.29
N LEU A 411 -15.20 0.17 10.04
CA LEU A 411 -13.82 -0.27 10.29
C LEU A 411 -13.75 -1.66 10.91
N ALA A 412 -14.62 -1.97 11.88
CA ALA A 412 -14.69 -3.30 12.47
C ALA A 412 -14.96 -4.41 11.45
N ALA A 413 -15.62 -4.09 10.33
CA ALA A 413 -15.84 -5.03 9.23
C ALA A 413 -14.56 -5.40 8.46
N TYR A 414 -13.47 -4.65 8.62
CA TYR A 414 -12.18 -4.89 7.97
C TYR A 414 -11.15 -5.46 8.94
N THR A 415 -11.16 -5.03 10.20
CA THR A 415 -10.11 -5.32 11.19
C THR A 415 -10.46 -6.47 12.13
N THR A 416 -11.71 -6.95 12.13
CA THR A 416 -12.16 -8.07 12.98
C THR A 416 -12.54 -9.30 12.14
N ARG A 417 -12.95 -10.38 12.82
CA ARG A 417 -13.50 -11.60 12.18
C ARG A 417 -14.74 -11.34 11.32
N LEU A 418 -15.39 -10.18 11.46
CA LEU A 418 -16.48 -9.77 10.59
C LEU A 418 -16.06 -9.69 9.11
N ARG A 419 -14.77 -9.47 8.82
CA ARG A 419 -14.23 -9.48 7.46
C ARG A 419 -14.55 -10.79 6.74
N ASP A 420 -14.33 -11.90 7.44
CA ASP A 420 -14.48 -13.26 6.91
C ASP A 420 -15.97 -13.68 6.81
N ALA A 421 -16.84 -12.99 7.55
CA ALA A 421 -18.29 -13.17 7.53
C ALA A 421 -19.03 -12.30 6.49
N GLY A 422 -18.31 -11.62 5.58
CA GLY A 422 -18.90 -10.74 4.57
C GLY A 422 -19.22 -9.33 5.08
N GLY A 423 -18.69 -8.94 6.24
CA GLY A 423 -18.92 -7.62 6.83
C GLY A 423 -18.53 -6.46 5.89
N THR A 424 -17.44 -6.61 5.12
CA THR A 424 -17.01 -5.57 4.16
C THR A 424 -18.07 -5.32 3.09
N ALA A 425 -18.68 -6.37 2.55
CA ALA A 425 -19.75 -6.27 1.57
C ALA A 425 -21.02 -5.64 2.15
N LEU A 426 -21.38 -5.99 3.39
CA LEU A 426 -22.52 -5.39 4.08
C LEU A 426 -22.28 -3.90 4.39
N SER A 427 -21.08 -3.55 4.83
CA SER A 427 -20.72 -2.16 5.14
C SER A 427 -20.81 -1.25 3.91
N ALA A 428 -20.50 -1.76 2.71
CA ALA A 428 -20.60 -1.01 1.46
C ALA A 428 -22.04 -0.50 1.19
N MET A 429 -23.07 -1.17 1.71
CA MET A 429 -24.47 -0.73 1.57
C MET A 429 -24.76 0.60 2.27
N LEU A 430 -23.96 0.98 3.26
CA LEU A 430 -24.05 2.28 3.93
C LEU A 430 -23.47 3.41 3.08
N ALA A 431 -22.55 3.09 2.16
CA ALA A 431 -21.90 4.06 1.29
C ALA A 431 -22.60 4.23 -0.07
N ILE A 432 -23.23 3.19 -0.59
CA ILE A 432 -23.90 3.23 -1.90
C ILE A 432 -25.15 4.11 -1.83
N ARG A 433 -25.21 5.14 -2.69
CA ARG A 433 -26.35 6.06 -2.80
C ARG A 433 -27.37 5.56 -3.83
N GLY A 434 -28.65 5.70 -3.52
CA GLY A 434 -29.77 5.35 -4.40
C GLY A 434 -30.18 3.87 -4.36
N LEU A 435 -31.49 3.62 -4.41
CA LEU A 435 -32.05 2.26 -4.32
C LEU A 435 -31.64 1.37 -5.50
N GLY A 436 -31.57 1.92 -6.71
CA GLY A 436 -31.16 1.18 -7.90
C GLY A 436 -29.72 0.69 -7.83
N ALA A 437 -28.78 1.53 -7.36
CA ALA A 437 -27.38 1.14 -7.19
C ALA A 437 -27.23 0.07 -6.10
N LYS A 438 -27.96 0.22 -4.98
CA LYS A 438 -28.01 -0.82 -3.92
C LYS A 438 -28.54 -2.14 -4.46
N ALA A 439 -29.64 -2.12 -5.21
CA ALA A 439 -30.21 -3.32 -5.83
C ALA A 439 -29.22 -3.96 -6.81
N SER A 440 -28.52 -3.17 -7.62
CA SER A 440 -27.48 -3.65 -8.55
C SER A 440 -26.32 -4.34 -7.82
N TYR A 441 -25.83 -3.71 -6.74
CA TYR A 441 -24.78 -4.27 -5.89
C TYR A 441 -25.20 -5.60 -5.24
N VAL A 442 -26.37 -5.62 -4.59
CA VAL A 442 -26.91 -6.84 -3.96
C VAL A 442 -27.12 -7.94 -5.01
N ARG A 443 -27.67 -7.59 -6.17
CA ARG A 443 -27.86 -8.53 -7.29
C ARG A 443 -26.52 -9.14 -7.70
N ALA A 444 -25.47 -8.32 -7.89
CA ALA A 444 -24.15 -8.79 -8.27
C ALA A 444 -23.53 -9.77 -7.25
N LEU A 445 -23.72 -9.52 -5.94
CA LEU A 445 -23.23 -10.41 -4.89
C LEU A 445 -24.06 -11.70 -4.74
N ALA A 446 -25.39 -11.60 -4.85
CA ALA A 446 -26.29 -12.74 -4.67
C ALA A 446 -26.28 -13.69 -5.87
N PHE A 447 -26.03 -13.17 -7.07
CA PHE A 447 -26.09 -13.93 -8.31
C PHE A 447 -24.86 -13.65 -9.21
N PRO A 448 -23.64 -13.95 -8.79
CA PRO A 448 -22.45 -13.67 -9.60
C PRO A 448 -22.44 -14.48 -10.91
N SER A 449 -21.60 -14.07 -11.86
CA SER A 449 -21.34 -14.79 -13.11
C SER A 449 -20.74 -16.17 -12.83
N GLU A 450 -20.93 -17.11 -13.76
CA GLU A 450 -20.37 -18.45 -13.63
C GLU A 450 -18.84 -18.44 -13.67
N GLU A 451 -18.28 -17.61 -14.54
CA GLU A 451 -16.84 -17.37 -14.62
C GLU A 451 -16.25 -16.93 -13.25
N PHE A 452 -16.93 -16.02 -12.55
CA PHE A 452 -16.55 -15.60 -11.20
C PHE A 452 -16.63 -16.74 -10.17
N LEU A 453 -17.64 -17.59 -10.27
CA LEU A 453 -17.80 -18.74 -9.38
C LEU A 453 -16.71 -19.79 -9.60
N VAL A 454 -16.39 -20.09 -10.86
CA VAL A 454 -15.32 -21.02 -11.26
C VAL A 454 -13.96 -20.50 -10.80
N ALA A 455 -13.65 -19.24 -11.08
CA ALA A 455 -12.39 -18.61 -10.68
C ALA A 455 -12.17 -18.56 -9.16
N ARG A 456 -13.24 -18.64 -8.36
CA ARG A 456 -13.18 -18.74 -6.88
C ARG A 456 -13.24 -20.17 -6.33
N GLY A 457 -13.01 -21.18 -7.16
CA GLY A 457 -12.92 -22.58 -6.71
C GLY A 457 -14.26 -23.30 -6.57
N GLY A 458 -15.25 -22.95 -7.40
CA GLY A 458 -16.44 -23.78 -7.64
C GLY A 458 -17.43 -23.85 -6.48
N GLY A 459 -18.34 -22.88 -6.40
CA GLY A 459 -19.59 -23.00 -5.65
C GLY A 459 -20.79 -22.93 -6.59
N THR A 460 -21.79 -23.79 -6.40
CA THR A 460 -23.07 -23.64 -7.12
C THR A 460 -23.74 -22.33 -6.71
N ARG A 461 -24.56 -21.72 -7.59
CA ARG A 461 -25.33 -20.49 -7.27
C ARG A 461 -26.09 -20.60 -5.92
N TRP A 462 -26.47 -21.82 -5.54
CA TRP A 462 -27.17 -22.15 -4.30
C TRP A 462 -26.30 -22.20 -3.04
N SER A 463 -25.04 -22.62 -3.11
CA SER A 463 -24.15 -22.64 -1.94
C SER A 463 -23.81 -21.22 -1.45
N ARG A 464 -23.89 -20.22 -2.35
CA ARG A 464 -23.71 -18.80 -2.02
C ARG A 464 -25.00 -18.04 -1.76
N LEU A 465 -26.19 -18.54 -2.10
CA LEU A 465 -27.45 -17.97 -1.58
C LEU A 465 -27.56 -18.09 -0.05
N ARG A 466 -26.84 -19.04 0.58
CA ARG A 466 -26.67 -19.09 2.05
C ARG A 466 -25.91 -17.90 2.61
N ILE A 467 -25.16 -17.16 1.80
CA ILE A 467 -24.38 -16.01 2.24
C ILE A 467 -25.30 -14.78 2.40
N PRO A 468 -26.15 -14.37 1.42
CA PRO A 468 -27.22 -13.39 1.66
C PRO A 468 -28.27 -13.86 2.68
N ILE A 469 -28.61 -15.14 2.72
CA ILE A 469 -29.61 -15.66 3.67
C ILE A 469 -29.04 -15.73 5.10
N SER A 470 -27.74 -15.96 5.29
CA SER A 470 -27.08 -15.77 6.58
C SER A 470 -26.86 -14.29 6.93
N TRP A 471 -26.76 -13.40 5.93
CA TRP A 471 -26.74 -11.95 6.12
C TRP A 471 -28.07 -11.38 6.61
N VAL A 472 -29.21 -11.95 6.18
CA VAL A 472 -30.54 -11.65 6.73
C VAL A 472 -30.74 -12.29 8.12
N ARG A 473 -29.97 -13.35 8.44
CA ARG A 473 -30.07 -14.10 9.71
C ARG A 473 -28.94 -13.84 10.72
N GLY A 474 -28.17 -12.75 10.60
CA GLY A 474 -27.33 -12.26 11.69
C GLY A 474 -28.18 -11.81 12.90
N PRO A 475 -27.66 -11.86 14.14
CA PRO A 475 -28.08 -12.69 15.28
C PRO A 475 -29.47 -12.42 15.89
N PHE A 476 -30.45 -11.98 15.10
CA PHE A 476 -31.79 -11.60 15.55
C PHE A 476 -32.91 -12.61 15.24
N GLY A 477 -32.57 -13.82 14.81
CA GLY A 477 -33.57 -14.81 14.39
C GLY A 477 -33.23 -16.23 14.79
N ARG A 478 -33.34 -16.55 16.09
CA ARG A 478 -33.70 -17.88 16.59
C ARG A 478 -34.08 -17.80 18.07
N ARG A 479 -35.34 -17.46 18.34
CA ARG A 479 -36.04 -17.91 19.55
C ARG A 479 -37.11 -18.90 19.11
N ARG A 480 -37.20 -19.99 19.89
CA ARG A 480 -38.26 -21.01 19.95
C ARG A 480 -38.38 -21.93 18.75
N GLU A 481 -37.97 -23.18 18.97
CA GLU A 481 -38.83 -24.36 18.84
C GLU A 481 -38.07 -25.57 19.42
N GLY A 482 -38.69 -26.25 20.37
CA GLY A 482 -38.10 -27.35 21.15
C GLY A 482 -38.60 -27.36 22.60
N ALA A 483 -39.91 -27.29 22.80
CA ALA A 483 -40.56 -27.84 23.98
C ALA A 483 -41.25 -29.12 23.51
N GLY A 484 -40.86 -30.23 24.13
CA GLY A 484 -41.29 -31.59 23.83
C GLY A 484 -40.42 -32.53 24.63
#